data_AF-W7T587-F1
#
_entry.id   AF-W7T587-F1
#
_cell.length_a   1.000
_cell.length_b   1.000
_cell.length_c   1.000
_cell.angle_alpha   90.00
_cell.angle_beta   90.00
_cell.angle_gamma   90.00
#
_symmetry.space_group_name_H-M   'P 1'
#
loop_
_entity.id
_entity.type
_entity.pdbx_description
1 polymer ?
#
loop_
_entity_poly.entity_id
_entity_poly.type
_entity_poly.pdbx_seq_one_letter_code
_entity_poly.pdbx_strand_id
1 'polypeptide(L)'
;MVLGVRGVPPAAGPPLTMTGPQFGSGDAAVHAADQRAESTRDRNLPQFDDLPIPGDTANLRLGPNLNDACLALLPLVGVWRGEGQVVYPTIDGPFRFGQQITFAHDGRPFLTYEARSWLLDEDDNVIRPAARESGFWRPQADDTIEVLVTHATGVVEIYYGTPLTQTSWEMATDIVMRTSTAKEVVAAKRLYGLVNNGDLAYVEERAMVGEALQPHVSAQLVRVVG
;
A
#
# COMPACT_ATOMS: atom_id res chain seq x y z
N MET A 1 84.13 -24.60 -19.39
CA MET A 1 83.56 -23.37 -19.99
C MET A 1 82.06 -23.60 -20.09
N VAL A 2 81.28 -22.80 -19.36
CA VAL A 2 79.89 -23.07 -18.93
C VAL A 2 78.90 -22.83 -20.07
N LEU A 3 78.08 -23.83 -20.41
CA LEU A 3 76.89 -23.63 -21.26
C LEU A 3 75.69 -23.27 -20.38
N GLY A 4 75.14 -22.07 -20.60
CA GLY A 4 74.02 -21.50 -19.85
C GLY A 4 72.68 -22.15 -20.16
N VAL A 5 71.94 -22.49 -19.10
CA VAL A 5 70.57 -22.98 -19.14
C VAL A 5 69.62 -21.79 -19.36
N ARG A 6 68.79 -21.84 -20.41
CA ARG A 6 67.73 -20.85 -20.67
C ARG A 6 66.57 -21.06 -19.69
N GLY A 7 66.26 -20.04 -18.89
CA GLY A 7 65.08 -20.01 -18.03
C GLY A 7 63.80 -19.75 -18.83
N VAL A 8 62.74 -20.50 -18.52
CA VAL A 8 61.38 -20.32 -19.04
C VAL A 8 60.72 -19.15 -18.28
N PRO A 9 60.03 -18.20 -18.95
CA PRO A 9 59.33 -17.12 -18.26
C PRO A 9 58.08 -17.65 -17.54
N PRO A 10 57.68 -17.04 -16.40
CA PRO A 10 56.49 -17.48 -15.67
C PRO A 10 55.21 -17.18 -16.45
N ALA A 11 54.25 -18.10 -16.37
CA ALA A 11 52.93 -17.96 -16.98
C ALA A 11 52.17 -16.77 -16.36
N ALA A 12 51.52 -15.96 -17.21
CA ALA A 12 50.66 -14.87 -16.79
C ALA A 12 49.47 -15.43 -15.99
N GLY A 13 49.26 -14.92 -14.77
CA GLY A 13 48.09 -15.22 -13.96
C GLY A 13 46.80 -14.71 -14.60
N PRO A 14 45.63 -15.26 -14.22
CA PRO A 14 44.35 -14.85 -14.79
C PRO A 14 44.08 -13.37 -14.49
N PRO A 15 43.38 -12.65 -15.39
CA PRO A 15 43.05 -11.25 -15.17
C PRO A 15 42.18 -11.11 -13.93
N LEU A 16 42.53 -10.16 -13.06
CA LEU A 16 41.69 -9.75 -11.94
C LEU A 16 40.38 -9.20 -12.50
N THR A 17 39.29 -9.92 -12.31
CA THR A 17 37.94 -9.41 -12.54
C THR A 17 37.72 -8.25 -11.57
N MET A 18 37.78 -7.02 -12.10
CA MET A 18 37.30 -5.83 -11.41
C MET A 18 35.79 -5.99 -11.21
N THR A 19 35.41 -6.55 -10.07
CA THR A 19 34.05 -6.52 -9.59
C THR A 19 33.70 -5.05 -9.40
N GLY A 20 32.63 -4.59 -10.04
CA GLY A 20 32.12 -3.23 -9.84
C GLY A 20 31.86 -2.95 -8.36
N PRO A 21 31.68 -1.67 -7.97
CA PRO A 21 31.54 -1.30 -6.57
C PRO A 21 30.46 -2.14 -5.90
N GLN A 22 30.84 -2.88 -4.86
CA GLN A 22 29.91 -3.58 -3.98
C GLN A 22 29.21 -2.53 -3.12
N PHE A 23 27.97 -2.20 -3.48
CA PHE A 23 27.13 -1.32 -2.69
C PHE A 23 26.91 -1.91 -1.29
N GLY A 24 27.09 -1.09 -0.25
CA GLY A 24 26.70 -1.48 1.10
C GLY A 24 25.19 -1.68 1.21
N SER A 25 24.70 -2.30 2.28
CA SER A 25 23.26 -2.53 2.48
C SER A 25 22.44 -1.23 2.50
N GLY A 26 23.02 -0.14 3.00
CA GLY A 26 22.43 1.20 2.95
C GLY A 26 22.36 1.78 1.53
N ASP A 27 23.46 1.72 0.78
CA ASP A 27 23.51 2.22 -0.60
C ASP A 27 22.61 1.42 -1.54
N ALA A 28 22.52 0.10 -1.33
CA ALA A 28 21.61 -0.77 -2.06
C ALA A 28 20.14 -0.44 -1.76
N ALA A 29 19.80 -0.11 -0.52
CA ALA A 29 18.46 0.30 -0.13
C ALA A 29 18.05 1.65 -0.75
N VAL A 30 18.97 2.62 -0.77
CA VAL A 30 18.76 3.93 -1.41
C VAL A 30 18.58 3.77 -2.92
N HIS A 31 19.47 3.02 -3.57
CA HIS A 31 19.39 2.79 -5.01
C HIS A 31 18.11 2.04 -5.42
N ALA A 32 17.68 1.05 -4.63
CA ALA A 32 16.41 0.36 -4.86
C ALA A 32 15.20 1.29 -4.66
N ALA A 33 15.27 2.23 -3.70
CA ALA A 33 14.23 3.24 -3.51
C ALA A 33 14.18 4.21 -4.69
N ASP A 34 15.32 4.68 -5.18
CA ASP A 34 15.41 5.58 -6.34
C ASP A 34 14.85 4.92 -7.61
N GLN A 35 15.22 3.68 -7.89
CA GLN A 35 14.69 2.93 -9.05
C GLN A 35 13.18 2.75 -8.98
N ARG A 36 12.63 2.45 -7.79
CA ARG A 36 11.17 2.37 -7.61
C ARG A 36 10.53 3.73 -7.87
N ALA A 37 11.08 4.79 -7.30
CA ALA A 37 10.59 6.15 -7.46
C ALA A 37 10.60 6.61 -8.92
N GLU A 38 11.64 6.29 -9.70
CA GLU A 38 11.70 6.61 -11.13
C GLU A 38 10.51 6.07 -11.92
N SER A 39 10.03 4.87 -11.59
CA SER A 39 8.91 4.25 -12.27
C SER A 39 7.53 4.78 -11.87
N THR A 40 7.40 5.40 -10.68
CA THR A 40 6.11 5.87 -10.14
C THR A 40 5.94 7.38 -10.15
N ARG A 41 7.05 8.15 -10.13
CA ARG A 41 7.06 9.61 -9.90
C ARG A 41 6.29 10.42 -10.94
N ASP A 42 6.21 9.95 -12.18
CA ASP A 42 5.60 10.67 -13.30
C ASP A 42 4.19 10.12 -13.63
N ARG A 43 3.71 9.13 -12.86
CA ARG A 43 2.37 8.53 -13.03
C ARG A 43 1.34 9.26 -12.18
N ASN A 44 0.09 9.26 -12.62
CA ASN A 44 -1.06 9.76 -11.87
C ASN A 44 -2.32 8.92 -12.17
N LEU A 45 -3.46 9.29 -11.59
CA LEU A 45 -4.76 8.73 -11.94
C LEU A 45 -5.14 9.11 -13.39
N PRO A 46 -5.85 8.23 -14.12
CA PRO A 46 -6.56 8.66 -15.34
C PRO A 46 -7.59 9.74 -14.99
N GLN A 47 -7.55 10.86 -15.70
CA GLN A 47 -8.45 11.99 -15.48
C GLN A 47 -9.14 12.40 -16.79
N PHE A 48 -10.33 12.97 -16.66
CA PHE A 48 -10.91 13.84 -17.68
C PHE A 48 -10.45 15.27 -17.42
N ASP A 49 -10.10 16.01 -18.46
CA ASP A 49 -9.44 17.33 -18.40
C ASP A 49 -10.40 18.52 -18.58
N ASP A 50 -11.70 18.26 -18.62
CA ASP A 50 -12.76 19.23 -18.93
C ASP A 50 -13.58 19.68 -17.72
N LEU A 51 -13.25 19.20 -16.52
CA LEU A 51 -13.88 19.68 -15.29
C LEU A 51 -13.44 21.12 -14.97
N PRO A 52 -14.36 22.01 -14.54
CA PRO A 52 -14.02 23.38 -14.15
C PRO A 52 -13.36 23.48 -12.77
N ILE A 53 -12.92 22.35 -12.21
CA ILE A 53 -12.30 22.19 -10.89
C ILE A 53 -11.09 21.25 -11.01
N PRO A 54 -10.13 21.31 -10.07
CA PRO A 54 -9.02 20.37 -10.06
C PRO A 54 -9.50 18.92 -10.02
N GLY A 55 -8.87 18.05 -10.82
CA GLY A 55 -9.07 16.60 -10.73
C GLY A 55 -8.30 15.99 -9.55
N ASP A 56 -8.77 14.83 -9.10
CA ASP A 56 -8.12 14.05 -8.02
C ASP A 56 -6.71 13.60 -8.40
N THR A 57 -5.71 13.96 -7.61
CA THR A 57 -4.35 13.49 -7.81
C THR A 57 -3.92 12.49 -6.75
N ALA A 58 -3.31 11.39 -7.19
CA ALA A 58 -2.62 10.42 -6.34
C ALA A 58 -1.10 10.62 -6.38
N ASN A 59 -0.62 11.80 -6.77
CA ASN A 59 0.79 12.12 -6.88
C ASN A 59 1.05 13.56 -6.45
N LEU A 60 1.73 13.73 -5.33
CA LEU A 60 1.98 15.03 -4.69
C LEU A 60 2.83 16.01 -5.54
N ARG A 61 3.40 15.56 -6.66
CA ARG A 61 4.14 16.41 -7.61
C ARG A 61 3.25 17.03 -8.69
N LEU A 62 1.98 16.61 -8.77
CA LEU A 62 1.04 16.96 -9.81
C LEU A 62 -0.25 17.49 -9.19
N GLY A 63 -1.01 18.28 -9.95
CA GLY A 63 -2.31 18.78 -9.49
C GLY A 63 -2.21 19.84 -8.38
N PRO A 64 -3.26 20.01 -7.57
CA PRO A 64 -3.29 21.00 -6.48
C PRO A 64 -2.33 20.59 -5.36
N ASN A 65 -1.89 21.57 -4.57
CA ASN A 65 -1.13 21.29 -3.35
C ASN A 65 -1.99 20.48 -2.35
N LEU A 66 -1.36 19.57 -1.62
CA LEU A 66 -1.99 18.89 -0.50
C LEU A 66 -2.37 19.93 0.57
N ASN A 67 -3.56 19.77 1.15
CA ASN A 67 -3.99 20.61 2.26
C ASN A 67 -3.13 20.36 3.50
N ASP A 68 -2.77 21.41 4.25
CA ASP A 68 -1.94 21.28 5.46
C ASP A 68 -2.58 20.38 6.53
N ALA A 69 -3.92 20.32 6.59
CA ALA A 69 -4.61 19.38 7.48
C ALA A 69 -4.30 17.91 7.16
N CYS A 70 -3.90 17.60 5.93
CA CYS A 70 -3.60 16.25 5.46
C CYS A 70 -2.12 15.84 5.56
N LEU A 71 -1.25 16.66 6.16
CA LEU A 71 0.18 16.35 6.26
C LEU A 71 0.47 15.04 7.01
N ALA A 72 -0.33 14.70 8.02
CA ALA A 72 -0.21 13.43 8.73
C ALA A 72 -0.56 12.20 7.87
N LEU A 73 -1.25 12.40 6.74
CA LEU A 73 -1.62 11.36 5.78
C LEU A 73 -0.78 11.42 4.49
N LEU A 74 0.14 12.39 4.37
CA LEU A 74 0.95 12.63 3.17
C LEU A 74 1.57 11.34 2.61
N PRO A 75 2.15 10.42 3.41
CA PRO A 75 2.78 9.22 2.87
C PRO A 75 1.80 8.24 2.23
N LEU A 76 0.50 8.32 2.50
CA LEU A 76 -0.51 7.43 1.90
C LEU A 76 -0.86 7.82 0.46
N VAL A 77 -0.78 9.11 0.09
CA VAL A 77 -1.17 9.60 -1.24
C VAL A 77 -0.43 8.82 -2.32
N GLY A 78 -1.16 8.10 -3.17
CA GLY A 78 -0.60 7.12 -4.09
C GLY A 78 -1.59 6.07 -4.55
N VAL A 79 -1.19 5.29 -5.54
CA VAL A 79 -1.85 4.02 -5.89
C VAL A 79 -0.94 2.89 -5.46
N TRP A 80 -1.53 1.92 -4.76
CA TRP A 80 -0.86 0.80 -4.12
C TRP A 80 -1.40 -0.49 -4.69
N ARG A 81 -0.54 -1.45 -5.02
CA ARG A 81 -0.94 -2.77 -5.53
C ARG A 81 -0.12 -3.87 -4.90
N GLY A 82 -0.75 -5.00 -4.63
CA GLY A 82 -0.08 -6.16 -4.09
C GLY A 82 -1.07 -7.20 -3.67
N GLU A 83 -0.69 -7.98 -2.68
CA GLU A 83 -1.43 -9.16 -2.27
C GLU A 83 -1.62 -9.22 -0.76
N GLY A 84 -2.61 -10.00 -0.36
CA GLY A 84 -2.91 -10.27 1.02
C GLY A 84 -3.55 -11.62 1.22
N GLN A 85 -3.86 -11.88 2.48
CA GLN A 85 -4.55 -13.09 2.92
C GLN A 85 -5.78 -12.69 3.73
N VAL A 86 -6.87 -13.42 3.52
CA VAL A 86 -8.09 -13.34 4.32
C VAL A 86 -8.28 -14.65 5.07
N VAL A 87 -8.55 -14.56 6.36
CA VAL A 87 -8.82 -15.68 7.26
C VAL A 87 -10.04 -15.35 8.10
N TYR A 88 -10.94 -16.29 8.31
CA TYR A 88 -12.03 -16.13 9.26
C TYR A 88 -12.62 -17.50 9.67
N PRO A 89 -13.19 -17.65 10.88
CA PRO A 89 -13.78 -18.93 11.29
C PRO A 89 -14.92 -19.42 10.40
N THR A 90 -15.65 -18.50 9.76
CA THR A 90 -16.81 -18.81 8.93
C THR A 90 -16.50 -18.96 7.43
N ILE A 91 -15.24 -19.14 7.06
CA ILE A 91 -14.80 -19.38 5.67
C ILE A 91 -13.87 -20.60 5.64
N ASP A 92 -13.85 -21.32 4.51
CA ASP A 92 -13.22 -22.64 4.40
C ASP A 92 -11.67 -22.63 4.34
N GLY A 93 -11.04 -21.47 4.49
CA GLY A 93 -9.58 -21.41 4.56
C GLY A 93 -9.01 -20.00 4.64
N PRO A 94 -7.68 -19.90 4.78
CA PRO A 94 -6.99 -18.72 4.29
C PRO A 94 -7.18 -18.65 2.76
N PHE A 95 -7.62 -17.50 2.24
CA PHE A 95 -7.60 -17.24 0.80
C PHE A 95 -6.62 -16.12 0.49
N ARG A 96 -5.91 -16.25 -0.63
CA ARG A 96 -5.09 -15.17 -1.18
C ARG A 96 -5.97 -14.24 -2.02
N PHE A 97 -5.63 -12.96 -2.00
CA PHE A 97 -6.26 -11.97 -2.85
C PHE A 97 -5.22 -10.97 -3.33
N GLY A 98 -5.41 -10.45 -4.54
CA GLY A 98 -4.75 -9.24 -4.99
C GLY A 98 -5.61 -8.02 -4.69
N GLN A 99 -4.99 -6.87 -4.51
CA GLN A 99 -5.68 -5.63 -4.19
C GLN A 99 -5.00 -4.42 -4.81
N GLN A 100 -5.83 -3.44 -5.19
CA GLN A 100 -5.41 -2.07 -5.42
C GLN A 100 -6.06 -1.16 -4.38
N ILE A 101 -5.27 -0.27 -3.77
CA ILE A 101 -5.76 0.85 -2.96
C ILE A 101 -5.33 2.16 -3.61
N THR A 102 -6.24 3.11 -3.72
CA THR A 102 -5.97 4.47 -4.19
C THR A 102 -6.25 5.45 -3.06
N PHE A 103 -5.26 6.29 -2.76
CA PHE A 103 -5.42 7.50 -1.96
C PHE A 103 -5.11 8.70 -2.84
N ALA A 104 -6.07 9.62 -3.00
CA ALA A 104 -5.91 10.83 -3.81
C ALA A 104 -6.51 12.05 -3.12
N HIS A 105 -6.30 13.24 -3.67
CA HIS A 105 -6.89 14.47 -3.15
C HIS A 105 -7.11 15.49 -4.26
N ASP A 106 -7.95 16.49 -3.96
CA ASP A 106 -8.20 17.65 -4.82
C ASP A 106 -7.76 18.98 -4.16
N GLY A 107 -7.00 18.88 -3.05
CA GLY A 107 -6.44 20.03 -2.31
C GLY A 107 -7.31 20.52 -1.14
N ARG A 108 -8.47 19.91 -0.93
CA ARG A 108 -9.33 20.12 0.24
C ARG A 108 -8.87 19.23 1.42
N PRO A 109 -9.36 19.46 2.66
CA PRO A 109 -8.89 18.75 3.86
C PRO A 109 -9.49 17.32 3.97
N PHE A 110 -9.23 16.49 2.96
CA PHE A 110 -9.53 15.07 2.97
C PHE A 110 -8.68 14.34 1.91
N LEU A 111 -8.54 13.02 2.06
CA LEU A 111 -8.14 12.13 0.97
C LEU A 111 -9.36 11.35 0.46
N THR A 112 -9.49 11.21 -0.85
CA THR A 112 -10.36 10.20 -1.46
C THR A 112 -9.70 8.83 -1.31
N TYR A 113 -10.53 7.81 -1.09
CA TYR A 113 -10.11 6.45 -0.84
C TYR A 113 -10.93 5.48 -1.68
N GLU A 114 -10.26 4.56 -2.39
CA GLU A 114 -10.88 3.41 -3.04
C GLU A 114 -10.02 2.17 -2.84
N ALA A 115 -10.62 1.04 -2.47
CA ALA A 115 -9.97 -0.26 -2.46
C ALA A 115 -10.77 -1.28 -3.29
N ARG A 116 -10.04 -2.04 -4.11
CA ARG A 116 -10.61 -3.07 -4.99
C ARG A 116 -9.76 -4.34 -4.89
N SER A 117 -10.40 -5.45 -4.55
CA SER A 117 -9.74 -6.74 -4.41
C SER A 117 -10.25 -7.76 -5.40
N TRP A 118 -9.46 -8.81 -5.64
CA TRP A 118 -9.81 -9.99 -6.42
C TRP A 118 -9.21 -11.24 -5.79
N LEU A 119 -9.94 -12.36 -5.82
CA LEU A 119 -9.45 -13.63 -5.26
C LEU A 119 -8.45 -14.28 -6.22
N LEU A 120 -7.45 -14.94 -5.63
CA LEU A 120 -6.40 -15.68 -6.33
C LEU A 120 -6.51 -17.17 -6.02
N ASP A 121 -6.12 -18.02 -6.97
CA ASP A 121 -5.89 -19.44 -6.74
C ASP A 121 -4.46 -19.71 -6.25
N GLU A 122 -4.09 -20.99 -6.12
CA GLU A 122 -2.76 -21.41 -5.64
C GLU A 122 -1.63 -21.04 -6.62
N ASP A 123 -1.96 -20.84 -7.89
CA ASP A 123 -1.04 -20.51 -8.98
C ASP A 123 -1.02 -19.00 -9.31
N ASP A 124 -1.57 -18.16 -8.43
CA ASP A 124 -1.67 -16.70 -8.58
C ASP A 124 -2.57 -16.22 -9.74
N ASN A 125 -3.43 -17.08 -10.27
CA ASN A 125 -4.41 -16.67 -11.27
C ASN A 125 -5.62 -16.00 -10.62
N VAL A 126 -6.16 -14.99 -11.30
CA VAL A 126 -7.38 -14.30 -10.85
C VAL A 126 -8.59 -15.22 -11.02
N ILE A 127 -9.23 -15.57 -9.90
CA ILE A 127 -10.49 -16.31 -9.89
C ILE A 127 -11.65 -15.39 -10.26
N ARG A 128 -11.80 -14.28 -9.52
CA ARG A 128 -12.90 -13.30 -9.71
C ARG A 128 -12.68 -12.01 -8.89
N PRO A 129 -13.41 -10.92 -9.22
CA PRO A 129 -13.54 -9.77 -8.33
C PRO A 129 -14.04 -10.15 -6.92
N ALA A 130 -13.59 -9.39 -5.93
CA ALA A 130 -13.88 -9.58 -4.51
C ALA A 130 -14.34 -8.26 -3.87
N ALA A 131 -13.87 -7.97 -2.65
CA ALA A 131 -14.26 -6.77 -1.91
C ALA A 131 -14.01 -5.49 -2.71
N ARG A 132 -14.94 -4.54 -2.59
CA ARG A 132 -14.79 -3.17 -3.09
C ARG A 132 -15.38 -2.21 -2.08
N GLU A 133 -14.59 -1.20 -1.74
CA GLU A 133 -14.98 -0.13 -0.84
C GLU A 133 -14.46 1.22 -1.33
N SER A 134 -15.14 2.29 -0.91
CA SER A 134 -14.76 3.67 -1.25
C SER A 134 -15.24 4.65 -0.20
N GLY A 135 -14.53 5.78 -0.09
CA GLY A 135 -14.95 6.89 0.76
C GLY A 135 -13.84 7.92 0.99
N PHE A 136 -13.72 8.42 2.22
CA PHE A 136 -12.88 9.58 2.54
C PHE A 136 -12.14 9.45 3.87
N TRP A 137 -10.90 9.94 3.92
CA TRP A 137 -10.11 10.10 5.14
C TRP A 137 -10.02 11.59 5.48
N ARG A 138 -10.41 11.97 6.70
CA ARG A 138 -10.60 13.37 7.12
C ARG A 138 -9.86 13.63 8.44
N PRO A 139 -8.64 14.16 8.39
CA PRO A 139 -7.95 14.64 9.58
C PRO A 139 -8.68 15.81 10.24
N GLN A 140 -8.67 15.81 11.57
CA GLN A 140 -9.22 16.87 12.41
C GLN A 140 -8.11 17.66 13.09
N ALA A 141 -8.46 18.80 13.69
CA ALA A 141 -7.50 19.70 14.32
C ALA A 141 -6.84 19.12 15.59
N ASP A 142 -7.40 18.05 16.16
CA ASP A 142 -6.90 17.36 17.35
C ASP A 142 -6.13 16.05 17.01
N ASP A 143 -5.68 15.94 15.76
CA ASP A 143 -5.00 14.76 15.18
C ASP A 143 -5.88 13.51 15.00
N THR A 144 -7.17 13.56 15.38
CA THR A 144 -8.12 12.50 15.06
C THR A 144 -8.31 12.38 13.55
N ILE A 145 -8.38 11.15 13.05
CA ILE A 145 -8.70 10.85 11.65
C ILE A 145 -10.08 10.21 11.60
N GLU A 146 -11.02 10.86 10.94
CA GLU A 146 -12.31 10.25 10.59
C GLU A 146 -12.15 9.51 9.26
N VAL A 147 -12.58 8.25 9.18
CA VAL A 147 -12.61 7.51 7.91
C VAL A 147 -14.02 7.02 7.63
N LEU A 148 -14.58 7.51 6.53
CA LEU A 148 -15.92 7.18 6.08
C LEU A 148 -15.79 6.18 4.94
N VAL A 149 -16.34 4.99 5.09
CA VAL A 149 -16.22 3.90 4.12
C VAL A 149 -17.59 3.34 3.76
N THR A 150 -17.81 3.14 2.47
CA THR A 150 -18.98 2.44 1.93
C THR A 150 -18.51 1.21 1.18
N HIS A 151 -19.18 0.09 1.43
CA HIS A 151 -18.86 -1.21 0.85
C HIS A 151 -19.88 -1.61 -0.19
N ALA A 152 -19.42 -2.20 -1.31
CA ALA A 152 -20.30 -2.74 -2.35
C ALA A 152 -21.23 -3.87 -1.85
N THR A 153 -20.97 -4.40 -0.64
CA THR A 153 -21.78 -5.42 0.05
C THR A 153 -22.97 -4.84 0.83
N GLY A 154 -23.18 -3.52 0.79
CA GLY A 154 -24.28 -2.85 1.48
C GLY A 154 -23.99 -2.54 2.95
N VAL A 155 -22.72 -2.28 3.29
CA VAL A 155 -22.25 -1.88 4.63
C VAL A 155 -21.67 -0.46 4.54
N VAL A 156 -21.91 0.37 5.55
CA VAL A 156 -21.28 1.68 5.74
C VAL A 156 -20.59 1.68 7.11
N GLU A 157 -19.35 2.12 7.15
CA GLU A 157 -18.53 2.16 8.36
C GLU A 157 -17.98 3.58 8.55
N ILE A 158 -18.00 4.05 9.80
CA ILE A 158 -17.27 5.25 10.24
C ILE A 158 -16.23 4.80 11.24
N TYR A 159 -14.97 5.07 10.93
CA TYR A 159 -13.85 4.85 11.82
C TYR A 159 -13.37 6.16 12.42
N TYR A 160 -12.89 6.05 13.65
CA TYR A 160 -12.02 7.06 14.26
C TYR A 160 -10.65 6.45 14.50
N GLY A 161 -9.61 7.22 14.20
CA GLY A 161 -8.23 6.78 14.32
C GLY A 161 -7.25 7.88 14.66
N THR A 162 -5.99 7.49 14.80
CA THR A 162 -4.87 8.38 15.11
C THR A 162 -3.62 7.89 14.38
N PRO A 163 -2.70 8.79 14.00
CA PRO A 163 -1.33 8.41 13.73
C PRO A 163 -0.70 7.73 14.97
N LEU A 164 0.01 6.63 14.77
CA LEU A 164 0.88 6.03 15.79
C LEU A 164 2.34 6.47 15.61
N THR A 165 2.73 6.70 14.36
CA THR A 165 4.02 7.28 13.96
C THR A 165 3.80 8.19 12.76
N GLN A 166 4.87 8.76 12.19
CA GLN A 166 4.76 9.55 10.95
C GLN A 166 4.29 8.72 9.75
N THR A 167 4.36 7.39 9.82
CA THR A 167 4.06 6.49 8.72
C THR A 167 3.20 5.29 9.14
N SER A 168 2.45 5.39 10.24
CA SER A 168 1.50 4.36 10.65
C SER A 168 0.29 4.95 11.35
N TRP A 169 -0.87 4.31 11.16
CA TRP A 169 -2.18 4.80 11.61
C TRP A 169 -3.02 3.63 12.11
N GLU A 170 -3.65 3.80 13.27
CA GLU A 170 -4.60 2.84 13.82
C GLU A 170 -5.99 3.48 13.87
N MET A 171 -7.02 2.69 13.58
CA MET A 171 -8.41 3.13 13.63
C MET A 171 -9.36 1.99 13.94
N ALA A 172 -10.50 2.32 14.53
CA ALA A 172 -11.57 1.37 14.82
C ALA A 172 -12.93 1.96 14.46
N THR A 173 -13.87 1.10 14.07
CA THR A 173 -15.24 1.51 13.78
C THR A 173 -15.93 1.99 15.06
N ASP A 174 -16.55 3.16 15.00
CA ASP A 174 -17.52 3.62 16.01
C ASP A 174 -18.95 3.34 15.54
N ILE A 175 -19.20 3.46 14.23
CA ILE A 175 -20.50 3.21 13.62
C ILE A 175 -20.35 2.18 12.49
N VAL A 176 -21.20 1.16 12.53
CA VAL A 176 -21.43 0.23 11.43
C VAL A 176 -22.92 0.21 11.10
N MET A 177 -23.27 0.54 9.87
CA MET A 177 -24.64 0.44 9.35
C MET A 177 -24.71 -0.54 8.20
N ARG A 178 -25.84 -1.24 8.09
CA ARG A 178 -26.03 -2.33 7.14
C ARG A 178 -27.40 -2.22 6.48
N THR A 179 -27.42 -2.46 5.17
CA THR A 179 -28.66 -2.73 4.44
C THR A 179 -29.26 -4.07 4.85
N SER A 180 -30.55 -4.28 4.59
CA SER A 180 -31.27 -5.51 5.01
C SER A 180 -30.72 -6.80 4.39
N THR A 181 -30.00 -6.71 3.28
CA THR A 181 -29.40 -7.85 2.57
C THR A 181 -27.93 -8.09 2.92
N ALA A 182 -27.30 -7.17 3.65
CA ALA A 182 -25.89 -7.28 4.00
C ALA A 182 -25.66 -8.33 5.10
N LYS A 183 -24.55 -9.06 5.00
CA LYS A 183 -24.08 -9.93 6.08
C LYS A 183 -23.89 -9.11 7.36
N GLU A 184 -24.03 -9.78 8.51
CA GLU A 184 -23.75 -9.15 9.79
C GLU A 184 -22.29 -8.72 9.88
N VAL A 185 -22.09 -7.44 10.16
CA VAL A 185 -20.82 -6.82 10.55
C VAL A 185 -21.12 -5.94 11.75
N VAL A 186 -20.27 -6.02 12.76
CA VAL A 186 -20.46 -5.36 14.06
C VAL A 186 -19.35 -4.35 14.33
N ALA A 187 -18.09 -4.73 14.09
CA ALA A 187 -16.96 -3.84 14.32
C ALA A 187 -15.75 -4.25 13.49
N ALA A 188 -14.85 -3.31 13.24
CA ALA A 188 -13.54 -3.57 12.66
C ALA A 188 -12.47 -2.67 13.26
N LYS A 189 -11.23 -3.15 13.25
CA LYS A 189 -10.02 -2.39 13.62
C LYS A 189 -9.00 -2.52 12.50
N ARG A 190 -8.41 -1.41 12.08
CA ARG A 190 -7.40 -1.36 11.01
C ARG A 190 -6.12 -0.74 11.54
N LEU A 191 -4.99 -1.35 11.18
CA LEU A 191 -3.65 -0.80 11.38
C LEU A 191 -2.96 -0.73 10.03
N TYR A 192 -2.62 0.48 9.59
CA TYR A 192 -1.84 0.75 8.38
C TYR A 192 -0.42 1.18 8.75
N GLY A 193 0.56 0.84 7.92
CA GLY A 193 1.90 1.38 8.06
C GLY A 193 2.77 1.20 6.82
N LEU A 194 3.72 2.12 6.62
CA LEU A 194 4.76 1.94 5.63
C LEU A 194 5.89 1.06 6.17
N VAL A 195 6.23 0.02 5.42
CA VAL A 195 7.26 -0.99 5.75
C VAL A 195 8.25 -1.13 4.60
N ASN A 196 9.34 -1.89 4.81
CA ASN A 196 10.26 -2.30 3.75
C ASN A 196 10.76 -1.18 2.82
N ASN A 197 11.00 0.01 3.38
CA ASN A 197 11.40 1.22 2.65
C ASN A 197 10.38 1.67 1.57
N GLY A 198 9.08 1.58 1.88
CA GLY A 198 8.04 2.32 1.16
C GLY A 198 6.77 1.56 0.81
N ASP A 199 6.66 0.26 1.11
CA ASP A 199 5.45 -0.53 0.86
C ASP A 199 4.37 -0.23 1.89
N LEU A 200 3.11 -0.18 1.47
CA LEU A 200 1.98 -0.05 2.38
C LEU A 200 1.56 -1.44 2.87
N ALA A 201 1.67 -1.69 4.18
CA ALA A 201 1.11 -2.86 4.82
C ALA A 201 -0.10 -2.49 5.68
N TYR A 202 -1.04 -3.42 5.81
CA TYR A 202 -2.08 -3.30 6.82
C TYR A 202 -2.53 -4.64 7.37
N VAL A 203 -3.12 -4.56 8.57
CA VAL A 203 -3.91 -5.64 9.17
C VAL A 203 -5.28 -5.08 9.51
N GLU A 204 -6.31 -5.87 9.26
CA GLU A 204 -7.68 -5.61 9.66
C GLU A 204 -8.19 -6.78 10.51
N GLU A 205 -8.75 -6.42 11.66
CA GLU A 205 -9.54 -7.31 12.51
C GLU A 205 -11.01 -7.00 12.31
N ARG A 206 -11.88 -8.02 12.36
CA ARG A 206 -13.32 -7.84 12.16
C ARG A 206 -14.15 -8.73 13.09
N ALA A 207 -15.21 -8.15 13.64
CA ALA A 207 -16.30 -8.84 14.31
C ALA A 207 -17.50 -8.88 13.36
N MET A 208 -17.89 -10.08 12.93
CA MET A 208 -18.96 -10.29 11.96
C MET A 208 -19.53 -11.70 12.10
N VAL A 209 -20.76 -11.89 11.62
CA VAL A 209 -21.42 -13.20 11.54
C VAL A 209 -21.36 -14.03 12.83
N GLY A 210 -21.62 -13.38 13.98
CA GLY A 210 -21.62 -14.00 15.31
C GLY A 210 -20.24 -14.15 15.97
N GLU A 211 -19.15 -13.80 15.28
CA GLU A 211 -17.79 -13.92 15.78
C GLU A 211 -17.28 -12.62 16.42
N ALA A 212 -16.46 -12.76 17.46
CA ALA A 212 -15.80 -11.63 18.13
C ALA A 212 -14.70 -11.00 17.25
N LEU A 213 -14.26 -9.80 17.63
CA LEU A 213 -13.18 -9.08 16.94
C LEU A 213 -11.90 -9.93 16.94
N GLN A 214 -11.43 -10.26 15.75
CA GLN A 214 -10.27 -11.13 15.53
C GLN A 214 -9.64 -10.87 14.17
N PRO A 215 -8.42 -11.37 13.89
CA PRO A 215 -7.76 -11.21 12.60
C PRO A 215 -8.65 -11.62 11.44
N HIS A 216 -8.73 -10.76 10.42
CA HIS A 216 -9.54 -11.00 9.24
C HIS A 216 -8.73 -10.89 7.95
N VAL A 217 -8.02 -9.78 7.75
CA VAL A 217 -7.27 -9.51 6.53
C VAL A 217 -5.91 -8.92 6.85
N SER A 218 -4.89 -9.30 6.08
CA SER A 218 -3.62 -8.56 6.04
C SER A 218 -3.09 -8.48 4.62
N ALA A 219 -2.44 -7.39 4.25
CA ALA A 219 -1.83 -7.23 2.92
C ALA A 219 -0.55 -6.40 2.95
N GLN A 220 0.29 -6.58 1.94
CA GLN A 220 1.44 -5.74 1.64
C GLN A 220 1.36 -5.30 0.17
N LEU A 221 1.42 -3.98 -0.05
CA LEU A 221 1.15 -3.35 -1.33
C LEU A 221 2.32 -2.44 -1.71
N VAL A 222 2.85 -2.63 -2.91
CA VAL A 222 3.88 -1.77 -3.48
C VAL A 222 3.25 -0.53 -4.10
N ARG A 223 3.93 0.61 -4.01
CA ARG A 223 3.50 1.83 -4.69
C ARG A 223 3.65 1.68 -6.20
N VAL A 224 2.63 2.07 -6.97
CA VAL A 224 2.65 2.08 -8.45
C VAL A 224 2.38 3.46 -9.05
N VAL A 225 1.95 4.43 -8.23
CA VAL A 225 1.74 5.85 -8.57
C VAL A 225 2.11 6.70 -7.35
N GLY A 226 2.78 7.84 -7.60
CA GLY A 226 3.24 8.79 -6.57
C GLY A 226 4.68 8.55 -6.13
#